data_AF-A0A1A8AMC8-F1
#
_entry.id   AF-A0A1A8AMC8-F1
#
_cell.length_a   1.000
_cell.length_b   1.000
_cell.length_c   1.000
_cell.angle_alpha   90.00
_cell.angle_beta   90.00
_cell.angle_gamma   90.00
#
_symmetry.space_group_name_H-M   'P 1'
#
loop_
_entity.id
_entity.type
_entity.pdbx_description
1 polymer ?
#
loop_
_entity_poly.entity_id
_entity_poly.type
_entity_poly.pdbx_seq_one_letter_code
_entity_poly.pdbx_strand_id
1 'polypeptide(L)'
;MEPLCTCWEVEIYSCMRSKRLKKTSTPDGRLIFVTPMDPLYLILPYMIQAGKEGKFQPVDQIVKDEEFPACSRLLSCTRSLSSMHHISEEKEVGGQKFHRYSQERTMSWLKKKVDKTVAALKKRNVCVGEGVKSSTYVRVKPMSEDQQ
;
A
#
# COMPACT_ATOMS: atom_id res chain seq x y z
N MET A 1 6.99 -15.41 21.33
CA MET A 1 7.52 -14.63 20.19
C MET A 1 6.33 -14.41 19.28
N GLU A 2 5.64 -13.27 19.41
CA GLU A 2 4.41 -13.05 18.64
C GLU A 2 4.75 -12.90 17.15
N PRO A 3 4.02 -13.56 16.23
CA PRO A 3 4.25 -13.37 14.82
C PRO A 3 4.02 -11.90 14.50
N LEU A 4 5.03 -11.24 13.91
CA LEU A 4 4.85 -9.93 13.30
C LEU A 4 3.85 -10.12 12.16
N CYS A 5 2.57 -9.86 12.42
CA CYS A 5 1.55 -9.85 11.39
C CYS A 5 1.90 -8.76 10.37
N THR A 6 2.54 -9.17 9.28
CA THR A 6 2.86 -8.32 8.13
C THR A 6 1.78 -8.48 7.09
N CYS A 7 1.15 -7.38 6.69
CA CYS A 7 0.22 -7.35 5.57
C CYS A 7 1.02 -7.14 4.28
N TRP A 8 0.69 -7.90 3.24
CA TRP A 8 1.38 -7.84 1.95
C TRP A 8 0.36 -7.64 0.84
N GLU A 9 0.65 -6.71 -0.05
CA GLU A 9 -0.10 -6.51 -1.29
C GLU A 9 0.55 -7.38 -2.38
N VAL A 10 -0.29 -8.00 -3.21
CA VAL A 10 0.15 -8.84 -4.32
C VAL A 10 -0.22 -8.14 -5.62
N GLU A 11 0.78 -7.61 -6.32
CA GLU A 11 0.61 -6.94 -7.61
C GLU A 11 1.00 -7.89 -8.74
N ILE A 12 0.12 -8.04 -9.73
CA ILE A 12 0.33 -8.91 -10.89
C ILE A 12 0.53 -8.05 -12.13
N TYR A 13 1.72 -8.10 -12.71
CA TYR A 13 2.07 -7.38 -13.93
C TYR A 13 2.10 -8.32 -15.13
N SER A 14 1.52 -7.87 -16.23
CA SER A 14 1.67 -8.55 -17.53
C SER A 14 3.00 -8.15 -18.15
N CYS A 15 3.92 -9.10 -18.34
CA CYS A 15 5.14 -8.85 -19.08
C CYS A 15 4.89 -9.11 -20.57
N MET A 16 4.72 -8.04 -21.36
CA MET A 16 4.66 -8.15 -22.84
C MET A 16 6.01 -8.54 -23.47
N ARG A 17 7.07 -8.72 -22.67
CA ARG A 17 8.40 -9.10 -23.14
C ARG A 17 8.52 -10.63 -23.29
N SER A 18 7.71 -11.18 -24.18
CA SER A 18 7.91 -12.56 -24.63
C SER A 18 8.95 -12.58 -25.75
N LYS A 19 10.15 -13.06 -25.44
CA LYS A 19 10.86 -14.14 -26.16
C LYS A 19 12.31 -14.22 -25.68
N ARG A 20 12.74 -15.46 -25.39
CA ARG A 20 14.07 -15.95 -24.96
C ARG A 20 14.31 -16.07 -23.45
N LEU A 21 13.45 -16.81 -22.77
CA LEU A 21 13.91 -17.72 -21.71
C LEU A 21 13.35 -19.12 -21.99
N LYS A 22 14.12 -20.13 -21.61
CA LYS A 22 14.20 -21.49 -22.16
C LYS A 22 12.86 -22.23 -22.26
N LYS A 23 12.82 -23.23 -23.17
CA LYS A 23 11.73 -24.19 -23.44
C LYS A 23 11.16 -24.83 -22.16
N THR A 24 10.24 -24.17 -21.49
CA THR A 24 9.22 -24.78 -20.62
C THR A 24 7.96 -23.95 -20.78
N SER A 25 6.92 -24.57 -21.34
CA SER A 25 5.63 -23.95 -21.62
C SER A 25 4.86 -23.72 -20.32
N THR A 26 5.14 -22.60 -19.65
CA THR A 26 4.17 -21.96 -18.75
C THR A 26 3.63 -20.74 -19.49
N PRO A 27 2.35 -20.75 -19.92
CA PRO A 27 1.81 -19.76 -20.86
C PRO A 27 1.44 -18.41 -20.22
N ASP A 28 1.51 -18.27 -18.89
CA ASP A 28 1.20 -17.02 -18.20
C ASP A 28 2.47 -16.22 -17.92
N GLY A 29 2.90 -15.38 -18.86
CA GLY A 29 3.99 -14.40 -18.70
C GLY A 29 3.70 -13.30 -17.66
N ARG A 30 3.11 -13.66 -16.53
CA ARG A 30 2.71 -12.78 -15.43
C ARG A 30 3.85 -12.73 -14.41
N LEU A 31 4.23 -11.52 -14.02
CA LEU A 31 5.20 -11.27 -12.97
C LEU A 31 4.43 -10.87 -11.71
N ILE A 32 4.61 -11.62 -10.62
CA ILE A 32 3.95 -11.38 -9.34
C ILE A 32 4.95 -10.70 -8.40
N PHE A 33 4.58 -9.53 -7.88
CA PHE A 33 5.31 -8.85 -6.81
C PHE A 33 4.53 -8.92 -5.52
N VAL A 34 5.25 -9.17 -4.43
CA VAL A 34 4.70 -9.16 -3.08
C VAL A 34 5.38 -8.02 -2.34
N THR A 35 4.63 -6.98 -1.99
CA THR A 35 5.15 -5.75 -1.38
C THR A 35 4.55 -5.57 0.01
N PRO A 36 5.33 -5.08 0.99
CA PRO A 36 4.81 -4.86 2.33
C PRO A 36 3.84 -3.68 2.31
N MET A 37 2.62 -3.90 2.81
CA MET A 37 1.55 -2.90 2.85
C MET A 37 1.27 -2.48 4.30
N ASP A 38 0.91 -1.21 4.50
CA ASP A 38 0.45 -0.73 5.80
C ASP A 38 -1.02 -1.12 6.02
N PRO A 39 -1.36 -1.95 7.02
CA PRO A 39 -2.73 -2.39 7.27
C PRO A 39 -3.68 -1.24 7.62
N LEU A 40 -3.18 -0.06 8.03
CA LEU A 40 -4.03 1.11 8.27
C LEU A 40 -4.81 1.54 7.02
N TYR A 41 -4.26 1.35 5.82
CA TYR A 41 -4.99 1.66 4.58
C TYR A 41 -6.22 0.77 4.39
N LEU A 42 -6.16 -0.49 4.84
CA LEU A 42 -7.29 -1.42 4.79
C LEU A 42 -8.34 -1.11 5.85
N ILE A 43 -7.93 -0.62 7.02
CA ILE A 43 -8.82 -0.27 8.14
C ILE A 43 -9.53 1.08 7.90
N LEU A 44 -8.86 2.01 7.23
CA LEU A 44 -9.36 3.36 6.97
C LEU A 44 -10.78 3.43 6.37
N PRO A 45 -11.17 2.67 5.33
CA PRO A 45 -12.53 2.72 4.79
C PRO A 45 -13.59 2.30 5.82
N TYR A 46 -13.31 1.28 6.63
CA TYR A 46 -14.19 0.86 7.73
C TYR A 46 -14.35 1.96 8.78
N MET A 47 -13.24 2.63 9.14
CA MET A 47 -13.27 3.76 10.06
C MET A 47 -14.08 4.94 9.52
N ILE A 48 -13.94 5.27 8.23
CA ILE A 48 -14.70 6.36 7.60
C ILE A 48 -16.19 6.02 7.60
N GLN A 49 -16.55 4.77 7.30
CA GLN A 49 -17.94 4.33 7.31
C GLN A 49 -18.55 4.39 8.71
N ALA A 50 -17.86 3.86 9.74
CA ALA A 50 -18.29 3.98 11.14
C ALA A 50 -18.31 5.44 11.64
N GLY A 51 -17.40 6.28 11.12
CA GLY A 51 -17.33 7.70 11.42
C GLY A 51 -18.58 8.49 11.02
N LYS A 52 -19.34 8.03 10.01
CA LYS A 52 -20.63 8.64 9.63
C LYS A 52 -21.66 8.57 10.75
N GLU A 53 -21.58 7.57 11.61
CA GLU A 53 -22.46 7.42 12.77
C GLU A 53 -22.05 8.35 13.93
N GLY A 54 -20.83 8.87 13.92
CA GLY A 54 -20.30 9.80 14.93
C GLY A 54 -20.10 9.20 16.33
N LYS A 55 -20.23 7.88 16.47
CA LYS A 55 -20.15 7.15 17.75
C LYS A 55 -18.76 6.60 18.01
N PHE A 56 -18.47 6.37 19.29
CA PHE A 56 -17.31 5.59 19.73
C PHE A 56 -17.69 4.12 19.70
N GLN A 57 -16.98 3.32 18.90
CA GLN A 57 -17.26 1.90 18.72
C GLN A 57 -15.99 1.06 18.99
N PRO A 58 -16.12 -0.16 19.51
CA PRO A 58 -15.00 -1.07 19.62
C PRO A 58 -14.51 -1.51 18.23
N VAL A 59 -13.22 -1.83 18.11
CA VAL A 59 -12.60 -2.16 16.81
C VAL A 59 -13.25 -3.38 16.17
N ASP A 60 -13.65 -4.37 16.98
CA ASP A 60 -14.35 -5.57 16.52
C ASP A 60 -15.68 -5.27 15.83
N GLN A 61 -16.36 -4.20 16.23
CA GLN A 61 -17.61 -3.78 15.60
C GLN A 61 -17.36 -3.00 14.31
N ILE A 62 -16.26 -2.24 14.25
CA ILE A 62 -15.96 -1.39 13.10
C ILE A 62 -15.40 -2.21 11.93
N VAL A 63 -14.51 -3.16 12.21
CA VAL A 63 -13.87 -4.01 11.19
C VAL A 63 -14.69 -5.29 11.00
N LYS A 64 -15.98 -5.13 10.72
CA LYS A 64 -16.90 -6.23 10.43
C LYS A 64 -17.43 -6.09 9.01
N ASP A 65 -17.20 -7.12 8.22
CA ASP A 65 -17.59 -7.19 6.82
C ASP A 65 -18.10 -8.60 6.51
N GLU A 66 -19.35 -8.71 6.05
CA GLU A 66 -19.98 -9.99 5.71
C GLU A 66 -19.52 -10.51 4.34
N GLU A 67 -19.14 -9.61 3.42
CA GLU A 67 -18.60 -9.96 2.10
C GLU A 67 -17.14 -10.41 2.23
N PHE A 68 -16.41 -9.86 3.20
CA PHE A 68 -15.00 -10.17 3.46
C PHE A 68 -14.74 -10.62 4.91
N PRO A 69 -15.06 -11.88 5.28
CA PRO A 69 -14.89 -12.37 6.66
C PRO A 69 -13.42 -12.41 7.12
N ALA A 70 -12.49 -12.38 6.17
CA ALA A 70 -11.05 -12.32 6.44
C ALA A 70 -10.60 -11.01 7.12
N CYS A 71 -11.44 -9.97 7.15
CA CYS A 71 -11.16 -8.70 7.82
C CYS A 71 -10.91 -8.86 9.34
N SER A 72 -11.47 -9.90 9.95
CA SER A 72 -11.15 -10.31 11.33
C SER A 72 -9.64 -10.52 11.58
N ARG A 73 -8.88 -10.91 10.55
CA ARG A 73 -7.42 -11.07 10.64
C ARG A 73 -6.70 -9.73 10.84
N LEU A 74 -7.29 -8.61 10.44
CA LEU A 74 -6.72 -7.28 10.67
C LEU A 74 -6.65 -6.94 12.16
N LEU A 75 -7.61 -7.47 12.95
CA LEU A 75 -7.68 -7.30 14.41
C LEU A 75 -6.61 -8.12 15.14
N SER A 76 -6.26 -9.29 14.60
CA SER A 76 -5.20 -10.15 15.17
C SER A 76 -3.80 -9.53 15.07
N CYS A 77 -3.64 -8.46 14.30
CA CYS A 77 -2.37 -7.78 14.11
C CYS A 77 -2.16 -6.73 15.21
N THR A 78 -1.44 -7.07 16.29
CA THR A 78 -1.16 -6.14 17.42
C THR A 78 -0.51 -4.82 16.99
N ARG A 79 0.26 -4.85 15.89
CA ARG A 79 0.87 -3.67 15.27
C ARG A 79 -0.14 -2.76 14.55
N SER A 80 -1.21 -3.30 13.96
CA SER A 80 -2.27 -2.49 13.35
C SER A 80 -3.02 -1.72 14.43
N LEU A 81 -3.41 -2.40 15.52
CA LEU A 81 -4.07 -1.81 16.68
C LEU A 81 -3.24 -0.69 17.32
N SER A 82 -1.93 -0.94 17.51
CA SER A 82 -1.03 0.07 18.06
C SER A 82 -0.90 1.31 17.17
N SER A 83 -1.19 1.20 15.88
CA SER A 83 -1.10 2.30 14.93
C SER A 83 -2.42 3.02 14.66
N MET A 84 -3.53 2.53 15.21
CA MET A 84 -4.89 3.10 15.03
C MET A 84 -5.04 4.51 15.58
N HIS A 85 -4.30 4.87 16.63
CA HIS A 85 -4.28 6.23 17.18
C HIS A 85 -3.90 7.31 16.15
N HIS A 86 -3.23 6.95 15.06
CA HIS A 86 -2.87 7.88 13.99
C HIS A 86 -4.06 8.31 13.12
N ILE A 87 -5.14 7.54 13.08
CA ILE A 87 -6.31 7.78 12.21
C ILE A 87 -7.61 7.96 13.02
N SER A 88 -7.60 7.55 14.29
CA SER A 88 -8.76 7.58 15.18
C SER A 88 -8.43 8.18 16.54
N GLU A 89 -9.46 8.70 17.19
CA GLU A 89 -9.47 9.06 18.60
C GLU A 89 -9.84 7.84 19.43
N GLU A 90 -9.03 7.55 20.44
CA GLU A 90 -9.20 6.41 21.32
C GLU A 90 -9.74 6.90 22.68
N LYS A 91 -10.76 6.22 23.20
CA LYS A 91 -11.25 6.40 24.57
C LYS A 91 -11.28 5.05 25.25
N GLU A 92 -10.77 4.99 26.48
CA GLU A 92 -10.82 3.79 27.29
C GLU A 92 -11.90 3.93 28.36
N VAL A 93 -12.84 2.99 28.39
CA VAL A 93 -13.90 2.93 29.41
C VAL A 93 -13.98 1.49 29.91
N GLY A 94 -13.76 1.27 31.21
CA GLY A 94 -13.86 -0.06 31.82
C GLY A 94 -12.84 -1.09 31.29
N GLY A 95 -11.67 -0.66 30.84
CA GLY A 95 -10.63 -1.53 30.25
C GLY A 95 -10.86 -1.90 28.79
N GLN A 96 -11.93 -1.40 28.17
CA GLN A 96 -12.19 -1.56 26.74
C GLN A 96 -11.89 -0.27 25.98
N LYS A 97 -11.20 -0.39 24.84
CA LYS A 97 -10.86 0.73 23.97
C LYS A 97 -11.94 0.93 22.92
N PHE A 98 -12.41 2.16 22.81
CA PHE A 98 -13.35 2.62 21.82
C PHE A 98 -12.68 3.59 20.88
N HIS A 99 -12.96 3.45 19.58
CA HIS A 99 -12.34 4.24 18.53
C HIS A 99 -13.41 5.09 17.84
N ARG A 100 -13.03 6.32 17.51
CA ARG A 100 -13.82 7.21 16.66
C ARG A 100 -12.93 7.77 15.56
N TYR A 101 -13.41 7.74 14.32
CA TYR A 101 -12.66 8.29 13.19
C TYR A 101 -12.43 9.81 13.35
N SER A 102 -11.19 10.25 13.07
CA SER A 102 -10.82 11.66 13.08
C SER A 102 -10.10 12.02 11.78
N GLN A 103 -10.73 12.91 11.00
CA GLN A 103 -10.19 13.33 9.71
C GLN A 103 -8.87 14.10 9.85
N GLU A 104 -8.73 14.94 10.87
CA GLU A 104 -7.51 15.73 11.11
C GLU A 104 -6.29 14.84 11.35
N ARG A 105 -6.45 13.81 12.19
CA ARG A 105 -5.42 12.81 12.46
C ARG A 105 -5.03 12.05 11.18
N THR A 106 -6.04 11.61 10.43
CA THR A 106 -5.86 10.90 9.16
C THR A 106 -5.08 11.75 8.15
N MET A 107 -5.40 13.04 8.01
CA MET A 107 -4.68 13.95 7.12
C MET A 107 -3.22 14.15 7.55
N SER A 108 -2.97 14.28 8.86
CA SER A 108 -1.62 14.39 9.41
C SER A 108 -0.80 13.11 9.17
N TRP A 109 -1.43 11.94 9.29
CA TRP A 109 -0.81 10.65 8.99
C TRP A 109 -0.51 10.50 7.48
N LEU A 110 -1.46 10.84 6.61
CA LEU A 110 -1.28 10.81 5.15
C LEU A 110 -0.15 11.73 4.70
N LYS A 111 -0.07 12.95 5.25
CA LYS A 111 1.03 13.88 4.95
C LYS A 111 2.40 13.24 5.25
N LYS A 112 2.55 12.62 6.43
CA LYS A 112 3.78 11.91 6.80
C LYS A 112 4.10 10.73 5.87
N LYS A 113 3.07 10.05 5.34
CA LYS A 113 3.24 8.97 4.36
C LYS A 113 3.74 9.49 3.02
N VAL A 114 3.17 10.59 2.54
CA VAL A 114 3.63 11.28 1.32
C VAL A 114 5.09 11.72 1.47
N ASP A 115 5.45 12.35 2.59
CA ASP A 115 6.83 12.79 2.84
C ASP A 115 7.83 11.62 2.81
N LYS A 116 7.46 10.46 3.36
CA LYS A 116 8.26 9.23 3.29
C LYS A 116 8.42 8.73 1.85
N THR A 117 7.35 8.75 1.06
CA THR A 117 7.39 8.35 -0.35
C THR A 117 8.27 9.29 -1.16
N VAL A 118 8.16 10.61 -0.95
CA VAL A 118 9.03 11.61 -1.60
C VAL A 118 10.50 11.35 -1.26
N ALA A 119 10.83 11.08 0.00
CA ALA A 119 12.20 10.74 0.40
C ALA A 119 12.70 9.44 -0.28
N ALA A 120 11.85 8.41 -0.37
CA ALA A 120 12.18 7.17 -1.04
C ALA A 120 12.39 7.35 -2.56
N LEU A 121 11.55 8.15 -3.22
CA LEU A 121 11.65 8.48 -4.64
C LEU A 121 12.95 9.25 -4.95
N LYS A 122 13.28 10.25 -4.13
CA LYS A 122 14.55 10.99 -4.23
C LYS A 122 15.75 10.07 -4.06
N LYS A 123 15.73 9.17 -3.08
CA LYS A 123 16.81 8.19 -2.84
C LYS A 123 16.98 7.21 -4.00
N ARG A 124 15.87 6.80 -4.64
CA ARG A 124 15.87 5.88 -5.78
C ARG A 124 16.07 6.58 -7.13
N ASN A 125 16.26 7.90 -7.12
CA ASN A 125 16.40 8.75 -8.30
C ASN A 125 15.32 8.49 -9.37
N VAL A 126 14.08 8.27 -8.91
CA VAL A 126 12.94 8.06 -9.80
C VAL A 126 12.54 9.39 -10.42
N CYS A 127 12.46 9.46 -11.74
CA CYS A 127 12.11 10.68 -12.45
C CYS A 127 10.60 10.94 -12.29
N VAL A 128 10.24 12.05 -11.63
CA VAL A 128 8.86 12.46 -11.34
C VAL A 128 8.42 13.70 -12.15
N GLY A 129 9.17 14.04 -13.21
CA GLY A 129 8.88 15.18 -14.07
C GLY A 129 7.78 14.88 -15.10
N GLU A 130 7.21 15.94 -15.68
CA GLU A 130 6.13 15.91 -16.67
C GLU A 130 6.50 15.16 -17.97
N GLY A 131 7.81 14.95 -18.22
CA GLY A 131 8.34 14.16 -19.33
C GLY A 131 9.07 12.90 -18.85
N VAL A 132 8.54 11.73 -19.19
CA VAL A 132 9.19 10.44 -18.93
C VAL A 132 10.23 10.17 -20.02
N LYS A 133 11.53 10.27 -19.68
CA LYS A 133 12.59 9.73 -20.54
C LYS A 133 12.79 8.26 -20.19
N SER A 134 12.51 7.37 -21.13
CA SER A 134 12.79 5.94 -20.95
C SER A 134 14.28 5.76 -20.63
N SER A 135 14.60 5.11 -19.52
CA SER A 135 15.97 4.75 -19.14
C SER A 135 16.64 3.81 -20.15
N THR A 136 15.85 3.21 -21.04
CA THR A 136 16.33 2.31 -22.11
C THR A 136 16.42 3.02 -23.46
N TYR A 137 16.30 4.36 -23.53
CA TYR A 137 16.45 5.08 -24.78
C TYR A 137 17.92 5.08 -25.23
N VAL A 138 18.24 4.16 -26.14
CA VAL A 138 19.52 4.14 -26.86
C VAL A 138 19.36 5.02 -28.08
N ARG A 139 20.00 6.19 -28.07
CA ARG A 139 20.12 7.04 -29.27
C ARG A 139 21.09 6.36 -30.24
N VAL A 140 20.57 5.70 -31.26
CA VAL A 140 21.40 5.24 -32.38
C VAL A 140 21.84 6.49 -33.15
N LYS A 141 23.14 6.80 -33.13
CA LYS A 141 23.70 7.81 -34.05
C LYS A 141 23.59 7.24 -35.47
N PRO A 142 22.96 7.94 -36.44
CA PRO A 142 23.17 7.59 -37.83
C PRO A 142 24.67 7.78 -38.12
N MET A 143 25.27 6.73 -38.66
CA MET A 143 26.64 6.72 -39.15
C MET A 143 26.69 7.71 -40.32
N SER A 144 27.44 8.79 -40.17
CA SER A 144 27.76 9.68 -41.29
C SER A 144 28.51 8.84 -42.32
N GLU A 145 27.93 8.70 -43.51
CA GLU A 145 28.66 8.23 -44.69
C GLU A 145 29.62 9.34 -45.10
N ASP A 146 30.87 9.25 -44.62
CA ASP A 146 31.99 9.97 -45.21
C ASP A 146 32.80 8.99 -46.07
N GLN A 147 32.92 9.37 -47.36
CA GLN A 147 33.86 8.92 -48.40
C GLN A 147 33.56 7.52 -48.99
N GLN A 148 33.40 7.39 -50.32
CA GLN A 148 34.33 7.86 -51.36
C GLN A 148 33.68 7.94 -52.76
#